data_AF-A0A5B7FVN7-F1
#
_entry.id   AF-A0A5B7FVN7-F1
#
_cell.length_a   1.000
_cell.length_b   1.000
_cell.length_c   1.000
_cell.angle_alpha   90.00
_cell.angle_beta   90.00
_cell.angle_gamma   90.00
#
_symmetry.space_group_name_H-M   'P 1'
#
loop_
_entity.id
_entity.type
_entity.pdbx_description
1 polymer ?
#
loop_
_entity_poly.entity_id
_entity_poly.type
_entity_poly.pdbx_seq_one_letter_code
_entity_poly.pdbx_strand_id
1 'polypeptide(L)'
;MFRCPDCQLVYISLDKLKKHRASLHPSLEDRTCPNCHHVFEKRHQRNKHLKTKCSQRHECVVCNRLLKNEYSLRVHMQSHEVVKQYYDMLRENHSPFS
;
A
#
# COMPACT_ATOMS: atom_id res chain seq x y z
N MET A 1 -19.10 -20.68 -23.42
CA MET A 1 -19.14 -19.30 -23.96
C MET A 1 -19.36 -18.33 -22.79
N PHE A 2 -18.65 -17.21 -22.76
CA PHE A 2 -18.64 -16.24 -21.67
C PHE A 2 -19.07 -14.88 -22.18
N ARG A 3 -20.09 -14.27 -21.55
CA ARG A 3 -20.71 -13.02 -21.99
C ARG A 3 -20.20 -11.84 -21.18
N CYS A 4 -19.91 -10.73 -21.84
CA CYS A 4 -19.56 -9.48 -21.17
C CYS A 4 -20.80 -8.82 -20.56
N PRO A 5 -20.82 -8.52 -19.25
CA PRO A 5 -21.97 -7.86 -18.63
C PRO A 5 -22.12 -6.39 -19.06
N ASP A 6 -21.04 -5.74 -19.51
CA ASP A 6 -21.01 -4.31 -19.83
C ASP A 6 -21.43 -4.01 -21.28
N CYS A 7 -21.23 -4.94 -22.22
CA CYS A 7 -21.54 -4.73 -23.66
C CYS A 7 -22.13 -5.95 -24.37
N GLN A 8 -22.45 -7.03 -23.64
CA GLN A 8 -23.11 -8.25 -24.13
C GLN A 8 -22.35 -9.07 -25.19
N LEU A 9 -21.12 -8.68 -25.56
CA LEU A 9 -20.26 -9.46 -26.44
C LEU A 9 -19.92 -10.84 -25.84
N VAL A 10 -19.82 -11.86 -26.71
CA VAL A 10 -19.60 -13.25 -26.31
C VAL A 10 -18.21 -13.71 -26.72
N TYR A 11 -17.52 -14.36 -25.78
CA TYR A 11 -16.17 -14.87 -25.95
C TYR A 11 -16.11 -16.37 -25.72
N ILE A 12 -15.18 -17.05 -26.39
CA ILE A 12 -15.03 -18.51 -26.28
C ILE A 12 -14.47 -18.93 -24.91
N SER A 13 -13.67 -18.07 -24.27
CA SER A 13 -12.96 -18.35 -23.03
C SER A 13 -12.97 -17.17 -22.06
N LEU A 14 -12.84 -17.47 -20.76
CA LEU A 14 -12.76 -16.45 -19.69
C LEU A 14 -11.56 -15.51 -19.86
N ASP A 15 -10.41 -16.02 -20.32
CA ASP A 15 -9.21 -15.19 -20.53
C ASP A 15 -9.46 -14.08 -21.57
N LYS A 16 -10.14 -14.43 -22.67
CA LYS A 16 -10.51 -13.47 -23.72
C LYS A 16 -11.50 -12.43 -23.19
N LEU A 17 -12.49 -12.85 -22.41
CA LEU A 17 -13.43 -11.93 -21.75
C LEU A 17 -12.70 -10.99 -20.76
N LYS A 18 -11.79 -11.52 -19.93
CA LYS A 18 -11.00 -10.72 -18.97
C LYS A 18 -10.14 -9.67 -19.67
N LYS A 19 -9.45 -10.04 -20.76
CA LYS A 19 -8.67 -9.10 -21.58
C LYS A 19 -9.55 -8.03 -22.19
N HIS A 20 -10.69 -8.41 -22.75
CA HIS A 20 -11.68 -7.47 -23.27
C HIS A 20 -12.13 -6.46 -22.21
N ARG A 21 -12.56 -6.94 -21.02
CA ARG A 21 -13.01 -6.06 -19.93
C ARG A 21 -11.89 -5.16 -19.42
N ALA A 22 -10.69 -5.68 -19.21
CA ALA A 22 -9.54 -4.88 -18.78
C ALA A 22 -9.16 -3.76 -19.78
N SER A 23 -9.46 -3.92 -21.07
CA SER A 23 -9.16 -2.94 -22.12
C SER A 23 -10.29 -1.94 -22.35
N LEU A 24 -11.54 -2.39 -22.42
CA LEU A 24 -12.69 -1.57 -22.83
C LEU A 24 -13.62 -1.19 -21.66
N HIS A 25 -13.63 -1.97 -20.60
CA HIS A 25 -14.43 -1.74 -19.39
C HIS A 25 -13.52 -1.72 -18.14
N PRO A 26 -12.48 -0.85 -18.12
CA PRO A 26 -11.54 -0.81 -17.01
C PRO A 26 -12.31 -0.50 -15.71
N SER A 27 -12.22 -1.42 -14.76
CA SER A 27 -12.87 -1.26 -13.47
C SER A 27 -12.15 -0.21 -12.62
N LEU A 28 -12.83 0.32 -11.61
CA LEU A 28 -12.18 1.16 -10.60
C LEU A 28 -11.04 0.41 -9.90
N GLU A 29 -11.17 -0.90 -9.72
CA GLU A 29 -10.14 -1.75 -9.13
C GLU A 29 -8.86 -1.78 -9.98
N ASP A 30 -8.97 -1.84 -11.31
CA ASP A 30 -7.82 -1.78 -12.23
C ASP A 30 -7.01 -0.47 -12.10
N ARG A 31 -7.70 0.58 -11.67
CA ARG A 31 -7.18 1.93 -11.49
C ARG A 31 -6.79 2.25 -10.06
N THR A 32 -7.16 1.41 -9.10
CA THR A 32 -6.88 1.61 -7.69
C THR A 32 -5.57 0.94 -7.32
N CYS A 33 -4.75 1.60 -6.51
CA CYS A 33 -3.57 0.97 -5.95
C CYS A 33 -3.98 -0.02 -4.85
N PRO A 34 -3.59 -1.30 -4.92
CA PRO A 34 -3.94 -2.29 -3.90
C PRO A 34 -3.28 -2.03 -2.53
N ASN A 35 -2.26 -1.18 -2.48
CA ASN A 35 -1.45 -0.98 -1.28
C ASN A 35 -1.81 0.32 -0.53
N CYS A 36 -2.22 1.37 -1.23
CA CYS A 36 -2.58 2.65 -0.63
C CYS A 36 -3.99 3.12 -0.98
N HIS A 37 -4.74 2.31 -1.74
CA HIS A 37 -6.11 2.58 -2.17
C HIS A 37 -6.32 3.88 -2.95
N HIS A 38 -5.25 4.52 -3.41
CA HIS A 38 -5.33 5.69 -4.27
C HIS A 38 -5.88 5.30 -5.65
N VAL A 39 -6.90 6.01 -6.11
CA VAL A 39 -7.53 5.82 -7.42
C VAL A 39 -6.81 6.67 -8.46
N PHE A 40 -6.45 6.09 -9.59
CA PHE A 40 -5.81 6.78 -10.71
C PHE A 40 -6.78 6.94 -11.88
N GLU A 41 -6.56 7.91 -12.75
CA GLU A 41 -7.38 8.06 -13.96
C GLU A 41 -7.11 6.91 -14.96
N LYS A 42 -5.86 6.45 -15.03
CA LYS A 42 -5.40 5.46 -16.02
C LYS A 42 -4.59 4.34 -15.38
N ARG A 43 -4.73 3.12 -15.91
CA ARG A 43 -3.98 1.92 -15.46
C ARG A 43 -2.46 2.10 -15.53
N HIS A 44 -1.95 2.77 -16.56
CA HIS A 44 -0.50 3.02 -16.68
C HIS A 44 0.03 3.94 -15.55
N GLN A 45 -0.75 4.94 -15.13
CA GLN A 45 -0.38 5.81 -14.00
C GLN A 45 -0.31 5.02 -12.70
N ARG A 46 -1.30 4.15 -12.44
CA ARG A 46 -1.28 3.21 -11.32
C ARG A 46 -0.06 2.30 -11.36
N ASN A 47 0.29 1.74 -12.52
CA ASN A 47 1.47 0.89 -12.67
C ASN A 47 2.79 1.65 -12.42
N LYS A 48 2.90 2.90 -12.89
CA LYS A 48 4.06 3.76 -12.60
C LYS A 48 4.15 4.06 -11.10
N HIS A 49 3.02 4.35 -10.45
CA HIS A 49 2.94 4.52 -9.00
C HIS A 49 3.41 3.26 -8.26
N LEU A 50 2.92 2.07 -8.65
CA LEU A 50 3.35 0.79 -8.06
C LEU A 50 4.87 0.58 -8.15
N LYS A 51 5.50 0.96 -9.27
CA LYS A 51 6.94 0.80 -9.48
C LYS A 51 7.82 1.83 -8.77
N THR A 52 7.28 2.99 -8.40
CA THR A 52 8.09 4.14 -7.94
C THR A 52 7.75 4.63 -6.54
N LYS A 53 6.47 4.60 -6.17
CA LYS A 53 5.94 5.12 -4.91
C LYS A 53 5.42 4.02 -3.99
N CYS A 54 5.00 2.90 -4.58
CA CYS A 54 4.46 1.77 -3.84
C CYS A 54 5.39 0.55 -3.76
N SER A 55 6.55 0.64 -4.41
CA SER A 55 7.57 -0.41 -4.44
C SER A 55 8.31 -0.55 -3.11
N GLN A 56 8.21 0.42 -2.21
CA GLN A 56 8.74 0.33 -0.86
C GLN A 56 7.75 0.96 0.12
N ARG A 57 7.11 0.10 0.93
CA ARG A 57 6.48 0.55 2.17
C ARG A 57 7.59 1.06 3.06
N HIS A 58 7.71 2.37 3.19
CA HIS A 58 8.43 2.93 4.33
C HIS A 58 7.46 3.02 5.52
N GLU A 59 6.84 1.88 5.81
CA GLU A 59 5.90 1.70 6.90
C GLU A 59 6.69 1.45 8.17
N CYS A 60 6.36 2.18 9.22
CA CYS A 60 6.93 1.93 10.52
C CYS A 60 6.29 0.68 11.14
N VAL A 61 7.07 -0.34 11.44
CA VAL A 61 6.55 -1.57 12.10
C VAL A 61 6.11 -1.36 13.55
N VAL A 62 6.52 -0.25 14.18
CA VAL A 62 6.19 0.06 15.58
C VAL A 62 4.83 0.76 15.69
N CYS A 63 4.49 1.64 14.74
CA CYS A 63 3.28 2.46 14.81
C CYS A 63 2.46 2.49 13.51
N ASN A 64 2.81 1.66 12.52
CA ASN A 64 2.18 1.53 11.20
C ASN A 64 2.07 2.86 10.41
N ARG A 65 2.89 3.85 10.75
CA ARG A 65 2.93 5.13 10.03
C ARG A 65 3.61 4.95 8.68
N LEU A 66 3.01 5.48 7.62
CA LEU A 66 3.57 5.51 6.28
C LEU A 66 4.43 6.76 6.08
N LEU A 67 5.69 6.56 5.71
CA LEU A 67 6.66 7.63 5.47
C LEU A 67 6.94 7.80 3.97
N LYS A 68 7.35 9.01 3.58
CA LYS A 68 7.54 9.42 2.18
C LYS A 68 8.74 8.77 1.47
N ASN A 69 9.75 8.33 2.22
CA ASN A 69 10.98 7.70 1.74
C ASN A 69 11.74 7.00 2.88
N GLU A 70 12.75 6.20 2.53
CA GLU A 70 13.56 5.42 3.49
C GLU A 70 14.28 6.29 4.52
N TYR A 71 14.82 7.43 4.08
CA TYR A 71 15.47 8.38 4.97
C TYR A 71 14.53 8.87 6.06
N SER A 72 13.28 9.21 5.71
CA SER A 72 12.27 9.65 6.67
C SER A 72 11.87 8.51 7.62
N LEU A 73 11.84 7.26 7.15
CA LEU A 73 11.62 6.11 8.03
C LEU A 73 12.77 5.91 9.01
N ARG A 74 14.02 6.05 8.55
CA ARG A 74 15.22 5.89 9.40
C ARG A 74 15.25 6.92 10.53
N VAL A 75 15.00 8.19 10.20
CA VAL A 75 14.88 9.27 11.20
C VAL A 75 13.67 9.04 12.11
N HIS A 76 12.56 8.56 11.57
CA HIS A 76 11.38 8.23 12.38
C HIS A 76 11.64 7.09 13.38
N MET A 77 12.44 6.08 13.03
CA MET A 77 12.78 4.99 13.95
C MET A 77 13.60 5.46 15.15
N GLN A 78 14.46 6.47 14.98
CA GLN A 78 15.19 7.07 16.10
C GLN A 78 14.27 7.71 17.14
N SER A 79 13.09 8.22 16.75
CA SER A 79 12.15 8.75 17.75
C SER A 79 11.59 7.65 18.65
N HIS A 80 11.40 6.43 18.12
CA HIS A 80 10.96 5.30 18.93
C HIS A 80 12.02 4.86 19.93
N GLU A 81 13.31 4.94 19.58
CA GLU A 81 14.41 4.65 20.51
C GLU A 81 14.46 5.66 21.66
N VAL A 82 14.31 6.96 21.38
CA VAL A 82 14.26 8.00 22.42
C VAL A 82 13.08 7.79 23.36
N VAL A 83 11.90 7.49 22.80
CA VAL A 83 10.70 7.21 23.59
C VAL A 83 10.89 5.96 24.45
N LYS A 84 11.47 4.89 23.88
CA LYS A 84 11.77 3.67 24.62
C LYS A 84 12.75 3.93 25.77
N GLN A 85 13.86 4.63 25.53
CA GLN A 85 14.84 4.99 26.56
C GLN A 85 14.21 5.84 27.66
N TYR A 86 13.33 6.78 27.32
CA TYR A 86 12.58 7.57 28.29
C TYR A 86 11.72 6.68 29.20
N TYR A 87 10.96 5.76 28.62
CA TYR A 87 10.16 4.80 29.41
C TYR A 87 11.00 3.78 30.19
N ASP A 88 12.19 3.42 29.72
CA ASP A 88 13.14 2.56 30.43
C ASP A 88 13.69 3.26 31.68
N MET A 89 14.15 4.51 31.54
CA MET A 89 14.62 5.32 32.67
C MET A 89 13.51 5.53 33.73
N LEU A 90 12.27 5.79 33.32
CA LEU A 90 11.15 5.91 34.26
C LEU A 90 10.86 4.61 35.02
N ARG A 91 11.10 3.44 34.41
CA ARG A 91 10.93 2.15 35.07
C ARG A 91 12.02 1.86 36.09
N GLU A 92 13.26 2.29 35.85
CA GLU A 92 14.37 2.11 36.80
C GLU A 92 14.32 3.10 37.98
N ASN A 93 13.61 4.22 37.84
CA ASN A 93 13.33 5.14 38.95
C ASN A 93 12.23 4.62 39.90
N HIS A 94 11.57 3.50 39.56
CA HIS A 94 10.75 2.71 40.47
C HIS A 94 11.44 1.38 40.80
N SER A 95 12.65 1.45 41.37
CA SER A 95 13.10 0.43 42.32
C SER A 95 12.74 0.89 43.73
N PRO A 96 11.53 0.60 44.25
CA PRO A 96 11.35 0.61 45.69
C PRO A 96 12.19 -0.54 46.24
N PHE A 97 13.13 -0.19 47.12
CA PHE A 97 14.00 -1.05 47.92
C PHE A 97 15.40 -1.35 47.34
N SER A 98 16.36 -0.66 47.97
CA SER A 98 17.55 -1.20 48.66
C SER A 98 17.57 -2.70 48.91
#